data_AF-A0A7K4CB64-F1
#
_entry.id   AF-A0A7K4CB64-F1
#
_cell.length_a   1.000
_cell.length_b   1.000
_cell.length_c   1.000
_cell.angle_alpha   90.00
_cell.angle_beta   90.00
_cell.angle_gamma   90.00
#
_symmetry.space_group_name_H-M   'P 1'
#
loop_
_entity.id
_entity.type
_entity.pdbx_description
1 polymer ?
#
loop_
_entity_poly.entity_id
_entity_poly.type
_entity_poly.pdbx_seq_one_letter_code
_entity_poly.pdbx_strand_id
1 'polypeptide(L)' 'EFSVVGGGHTAAVIEKMGLDGSFTHISTGGGACIEFLTGKVLPAVDALEQSKKIFG' A
#
# COMPACT_ATOMS: atom_id res chain seq x y z
N GLU A 1 0.77 -14.67 11.35
CA GLU A 1 1.15 -14.63 9.93
C GLU A 1 0.92 -13.21 9.44
N PHE A 2 1.81 -12.66 8.60
CA PHE A 2 1.66 -11.30 8.07
C PHE A 2 0.93 -11.36 6.73
N SER A 3 -0.17 -10.64 6.61
CA SER A 3 -1.01 -10.58 5.42
C SER A 3 -1.32 -9.13 5.03
N VAL A 4 -1.07 -8.82 3.77
CA VAL A 4 -1.35 -7.50 3.19
C VAL A 4 -2.35 -7.67 2.07
N VAL A 5 -3.38 -6.84 2.08
CA VAL A 5 -4.29 -6.71 0.95
C VAL A 5 -4.23 -5.30 0.38
N GLY A 6 -4.31 -5.19 -0.94
CA GLY A 6 -4.21 -3.94 -1.66
C GLY A 6 -5.16 -3.88 -2.85
N GLY A 7 -5.39 -2.67 -3.34
CA GLY A 7 -6.36 -2.38 -4.40
C GLY A 7 -7.67 -1.87 -3.82
N GLY A 8 -8.11 -0.68 -4.26
CA GLY A 8 -9.25 0.01 -3.66
C GLY A 8 -10.56 -0.77 -3.75
N HIS A 9 -10.74 -1.56 -4.81
CA HIS A 9 -11.90 -2.45 -4.94
C HIS A 9 -11.87 -3.60 -3.92
N THR A 10 -10.71 -4.23 -3.73
CA THR A 10 -10.54 -5.34 -2.77
C THR A 10 -10.71 -4.85 -1.34
N ALA A 11 -10.12 -3.70 -0.99
CA ALA A 11 -10.25 -3.09 0.33
C ALA A 11 -11.73 -2.75 0.65
N ALA A 12 -12.47 -2.18 -0.31
CA ALA A 12 -13.88 -1.86 -0.14
C ALA A 12 -14.77 -3.11 0.03
N VAL A 13 -14.42 -4.22 -0.62
CA VAL A 13 -15.16 -5.49 -0.46
C VAL A 13 -14.89 -6.09 0.93
N ILE A 14 -13.65 -6.05 1.40
CA ILE A 14 -13.27 -6.55 2.73
C ILE A 14 -14.00 -5.79 3.83
N GLU A 15 -14.08 -4.47 3.72
CA GLU A 15 -14.84 -3.63 4.64
C GLU A 15 -16.34 -3.98 4.61
N LYS A 16 -16.94 -4.09 3.41
CA LYS A 16 -18.36 -4.47 3.27
C LYS A 16 -18.68 -5.86 3.82
N MET A 17 -17.72 -6.77 3.78
CA MET A 17 -17.87 -8.14 4.28
C MET A 17 -17.52 -8.28 5.77
N GLY A 18 -17.05 -7.22 6.44
CA GLY A 18 -16.61 -7.29 7.84
C GLY A 18 -15.42 -8.24 8.05
N LEU A 19 -14.55 -8.35 7.05
CA LEU A 19 -13.37 -9.23 7.06
C LEU A 19 -12.09 -8.48 7.46
N ASP A 20 -12.21 -7.27 7.96
CA ASP A 20 -11.09 -6.39 8.34
C ASP A 20 -10.16 -7.05 9.36
N GLY A 21 -10.72 -7.74 10.36
CA GLY A 21 -9.95 -8.49 11.36
C GLY A 21 -9.22 -9.73 10.85
N SER A 22 -9.42 -10.13 9.58
CA SER A 22 -8.75 -11.30 8.98
C SER A 22 -7.41 -10.94 8.32
N PHE A 23 -7.09 -9.65 8.18
CA PHE A 23 -5.86 -9.17 7.52
C PHE A 23 -5.01 -8.33 8.45
N THR A 24 -3.68 -8.45 8.37
CA THR A 24 -2.79 -7.65 9.22
C THR A 24 -2.61 -6.22 8.72
N HIS A 25 -2.83 -5.97 7.42
CA HIS A 25 -2.81 -4.65 6.84
C HIS A 25 -3.70 -4.54 5.60
N ILE A 26 -4.52 -3.49 5.55
CA ILE A 26 -5.38 -3.16 4.42
C ILE A 26 -4.89 -1.84 3.82
N SER A 27 -4.30 -1.91 2.63
CA SER A 27 -3.79 -0.75 1.93
C SER A 27 -4.89 -0.01 1.16
N THR A 28 -5.05 1.29 1.47
CA THR A 28 -5.94 2.21 0.76
C THR A 28 -5.29 2.86 -0.47
N GLY A 29 -4.00 2.58 -0.73
CA GLY A 29 -3.24 3.19 -1.82
C GLY A 29 -3.68 2.81 -3.24
N GLY A 30 -4.64 1.89 -3.39
CA GLY A 30 -5.21 1.53 -4.68
C GLY A 30 -4.15 1.11 -5.70
N GLY A 31 -4.02 1.90 -6.78
CA GLY A 31 -3.01 1.70 -7.82
C GLY A 31 -1.58 1.81 -7.30
N ALA A 32 -1.28 2.72 -6.37
CA ALA A 32 0.06 2.86 -5.81
C ALA A 32 0.51 1.61 -5.05
N CYS A 33 -0.42 0.92 -4.37
CA CYS A 33 -0.13 -0.36 -3.72
C CYS A 33 0.21 -1.45 -4.75
N ILE A 34 -0.52 -1.50 -5.87
CA ILE A 34 -0.26 -2.45 -6.96
C ILE A 34 1.09 -2.15 -7.61
N GLU A 35 1.40 -0.88 -7.89
CA GLU A 35 2.68 -0.47 -8.46
C GLU A 35 3.85 -0.83 -7.53
N PHE A 36 3.71 -0.59 -6.23
CA PHE A 36 4.69 -0.99 -5.23
C PHE A 36 4.90 -2.51 -5.20
N LEU A 37 3.82 -3.30 -5.17
CA LEU A 37 3.89 -4.77 -5.15
C LEU A 37 4.42 -5.36 -6.45
N THR A 38 4.30 -4.64 -7.57
CA THR A 38 4.86 -5.04 -8.88
C THR A 38 6.31 -4.59 -9.06
N GLY A 39 6.92 -3.98 -8.04
CA GLY A 39 8.33 -3.56 -8.06
C GLY A 39 8.58 -2.27 -8.84
N LYS A 40 7.54 -1.51 -9.20
CA LYS A 40 7.71 -0.19 -9.80
C LYS A 40 8.16 0.82 -8.74
N VAL A 41 9.03 1.73 -9.14
CA VAL A 41 9.41 2.87 -8.28
C VAL A 41 8.22 3.81 -8.17
N LEU A 42 7.84 4.16 -6.94
CA LEU A 42 6.86 5.20 -6.68
C LEU A 42 7.57 6.56 -6.65
N PRO A 43 7.30 7.48 -7.60
CA PRO A 43 8.08 8.72 -7.75
C PRO A 43 8.09 9.60 -6.49
N ALA A 44 6.97 9.66 -5.77
CA ALA A 44 6.86 10.43 -4.54
C ALA A 44 7.67 9.81 -3.38
N VAL A 45 7.76 8.47 -3.32
CA VAL A 45 8.55 7.78 -2.29
C VAL A 45 10.04 7.99 -2.59
N ASP A 46 10.46 7.82 -3.84
CA ASP A 46 11.85 8.08 -4.26
C ASP A 46 12.26 9.53 -3.96
N ALA A 47 11.41 10.52 -4.26
CA ALA A 47 11.68 11.92 -3.96
C ALA A 47 11.94 12.16 -2.45
N LEU A 48 11.18 11.50 -1.57
CA LEU A 48 11.38 11.58 -0.12
C LEU A 48 12.68 10.89 0.31
N GLU A 49 13.01 9.73 -0.27
CA GLU A 49 14.28 9.03 -0.01
C GLU A 49 15.50 9.86 -0.44
N GLN A 50 15.43 10.54 -1.58
CA GLN A 50 16.49 11.43 -2.04
C GLN A 50 16.61 12.67 -1.16
N SER A 51 15.48 13.28 -0.77
CA SER A 51 15.47 14.42 0.16
C SER A 51 16.17 14.07 1.48
N LYS A 52 15.89 12.88 2.04
CA LYS A 52 16.56 12.39 3.25
C LYS A 52 18.09 12.28 3.09
N LYS A 53 18.60 11.88 1.92
CA LYS A 53 20.05 11.79 1.70
C LYS A 53 20.74 13.17 1.64
N ILE A 54 20.00 14.21 1.26
CA ILE A 54 20.53 15.57 1.10
C ILE A 54 20.42 16.35 2.42
N PHE A 55 19.30 16.22 3.13
CA PHE A 55 18.93 17.07 4.26
C PHE A 55 18.80 16.34 5.60
N GLY A 56 18.86 15.01 5.60
CA GLY A 56 18.71 14.17 6.78
C GLY A 56 20.03 13.81 7.46
#